data_AF-A0A829G6W0-F1
#
_entry.id   AF-A0A829G6W0-F1
#
_cell.length_a   1.000
_cell.length_b   1.000
_cell.length_c   1.000
_cell.angle_alpha   90.00
_cell.angle_beta   90.00
_cell.angle_gamma   90.00
#
_symmetry.space_group_name_H-M   'P 1'
#
loop_
_entity.id
_entity.type
_entity.pdbx_description
1 polymer ?
#
loop_
_entity_poly.entity_id
_entity_poly.type
_entity_poly.pdbx_seq_one_letter_code
_entity_poly.pdbx_strand_id
1 'polypeptide(L)'
;AILLRSMTYSTYFLFQLLQTSSMTESINEKTTPGVQQKINKTDLKKIITNVPTLNESSMVGQMLSLLDNLIAATQSRLSSLELLKKSLLQDLFI
;
A
#
# COMPACT_ATOMS: atom_id res chain seq x y z
N ALA A 1 8.57 -20.49 -8.18
CA ALA A 1 7.42 -19.67 -7.74
C ALA A 1 7.08 -20.03 -6.30
N ILE A 2 7.04 -19.03 -5.40
CA ILE A 2 6.57 -19.24 -4.02
C ILE A 2 5.09 -18.85 -4.00
N LEU A 3 4.21 -19.83 -3.80
CA LEU A 3 2.79 -19.58 -3.59
C LEU A 3 2.55 -19.35 -2.10
N LEU A 4 2.52 -18.08 -1.69
CA LEU A 4 2.09 -17.68 -0.35
C LEU A 4 0.59 -17.45 -0.37
N ARG A 5 -0.15 -18.37 0.27
CA ARG A 5 -1.57 -18.18 0.54
C ARG A 5 -1.73 -17.81 2.01
N SER A 6 -2.11 -16.56 2.26
CA SER A 6 -2.54 -16.11 3.58
C SER A 6 -4.04 -15.87 3.57
N MET A 7 -4.71 -16.25 4.65
CA MET A 7 -6.12 -15.89 4.88
C MET A 7 -6.26 -14.49 5.51
N THR A 8 -5.17 -13.92 6.04
CA THR A 8 -5.19 -12.69 6.83
C THR A 8 -4.56 -11.50 6.12
N TYR A 9 -3.63 -11.73 5.18
CA TYR A 9 -2.90 -10.68 4.47
C TYR A 9 -3.07 -10.83 2.96
N SER A 10 -3.15 -9.71 2.24
CA SER A 10 -3.29 -9.74 0.79
C SER A 10 -2.05 -10.33 0.13
N THR A 11 -2.23 -11.07 -0.95
CA THR A 11 -1.13 -11.61 -1.77
C THR A 11 -0.23 -10.50 -2.31
N TYR A 12 -0.81 -9.33 -2.63
CA TYR A 12 -0.06 -8.15 -3.05
C TYR A 12 0.86 -7.63 -1.94
N PHE A 13 0.35 -7.51 -0.71
CA PHE A 13 1.15 -7.11 0.44
C PHE A 13 2.30 -8.09 0.70
N LEU A 14 2.04 -9.39 0.64
CA LEU A 14 3.08 -10.41 0.82
C LEU A 14 4.13 -10.36 -0.30
N PHE A 15 3.72 -10.12 -1.54
CA PHE A 15 4.65 -9.92 -2.66
C PHE A 15 5.53 -8.69 -2.46
N GLN A 16 4.96 -7.59 -1.95
CA GLN A 16 5.72 -6.38 -1.63
C GLN A 16 6.67 -6.59 -0.44
N LEU A 17 6.22 -7.33 0.59
CA LEU A 17 7.05 -7.71 1.74
C LEU A 17 8.25 -8.59 1.32
N LEU A 18 8.07 -9.44 0.30
CA LEU A 18 9.18 -10.26 -0.23
C LEU A 18 10.24 -9.43 -0.96
N GLN A 19 9.87 -8.27 -1.49
CA GLN A 19 10.77 -7.39 -2.25
C GLN A 19 11.46 -6.33 -1.38
N THR A 20 11.15 -6.26 -0.09
CA THR A 20 11.79 -5.30 0.80
C THR A 20 13.27 -5.67 1.00
N SER A 21 14.14 -4.67 1.15
CA SER A 21 15.59 -4.88 1.29
C SER A 21 15.93 -5.78 2.47
N SER A 22 15.29 -5.55 3.63
CA SER A 22 15.47 -6.37 4.83
C SER A 22 15.12 -7.85 4.60
N MET A 23 14.04 -8.14 3.87
CA MET A 23 13.66 -9.51 3.53
C MET A 23 14.64 -10.14 2.54
N THR A 24 15.02 -9.39 1.51
CA THR A 24 15.97 -9.85 0.48
C THR A 24 17.34 -10.15 1.09
N GLU A 25 17.81 -9.31 2.00
CA GLU A 25 19.05 -9.50 2.77
C GLU A 25 18.98 -10.75 3.66
N SER A 26 17.89 -10.90 4.43
CA SER A 26 17.65 -12.09 5.26
C SER A 26 17.57 -13.39 4.47
N ILE A 27 17.05 -13.32 3.23
CA ILE A 27 17.03 -14.47 2.30
C ILE A 27 18.44 -14.74 1.79
N ASN A 28 19.17 -13.72 1.36
CA ASN A 28 20.53 -13.85 0.81
C ASN A 28 21.50 -14.46 1.84
N GLU A 29 21.45 -14.02 3.10
CA GLU A 29 22.25 -14.59 4.20
C GLU A 29 22.01 -16.09 4.42
N LYS A 30 20.80 -16.56 4.12
CA LYS A 30 20.40 -17.96 4.28
C LYS A 30 20.48 -18.77 2.99
N THR A 31 21.00 -18.17 1.91
CA THR A 31 21.23 -18.86 0.63
C THR A 31 22.71 -19.11 0.39
N THR A 32 23.03 -20.23 -0.26
CA THR A 32 24.40 -20.57 -0.63
C THR A 32 24.92 -19.65 -1.75
N PRO A 33 26.05 -18.95 -1.57
CA PRO A 33 26.67 -18.16 -2.63
C PRO A 33 27.02 -19.02 -3.85
N GLY A 34 26.71 -18.57 -5.07
CA GLY A 34 27.15 -19.21 -6.32
C GLY A 34 26.22 -20.29 -6.90
N VAL A 35 25.08 -20.58 -6.28
CA VAL A 35 24.03 -21.47 -6.83
C VAL A 35 22.74 -20.65 -7.02
N GLN A 36 21.85 -21.08 -7.93
CA GLN A 36 20.51 -20.49 -8.06
C GLN A 36 19.90 -20.31 -6.66
N GLN A 37 19.54 -19.08 -6.30
CA GLN A 37 19.06 -18.72 -4.97
C GLN A 37 17.84 -19.58 -4.60
N LYS A 38 18.10 -20.60 -3.78
CA LYS A 38 17.09 -21.55 -3.30
C LYS A 38 17.14 -21.52 -1.79
N ILE A 39 16.07 -20.98 -1.20
CA ILE A 39 15.85 -21.03 0.23
C ILE A 39 14.93 -22.21 0.56
N ASN A 40 15.32 -22.98 1.58
CA ASN A 40 14.48 -24.07 2.07
C ASN A 40 13.28 -23.52 2.85
N LYS A 41 12.14 -24.22 2.81
CA LYS A 41 10.92 -23.83 3.54
C LYS A 41 11.16 -23.66 5.04
N THR A 42 12.03 -24.48 5.62
CA THR A 42 12.37 -24.45 7.04
C THR A 42 13.13 -23.18 7.41
N ASP A 43 14.00 -22.69 6.54
CA ASP A 43 14.80 -21.49 6.80
C ASP A 43 14.03 -20.22 6.48
N LEU A 44 13.16 -20.27 5.46
CA LEU A 44 12.20 -19.20 5.16
C LEU A 44 11.26 -18.93 6.35
N LYS A 45 10.78 -19.97 7.03
CA LYS A 45 9.93 -19.85 8.24
C LYS A 45 10.65 -19.23 9.45
N LYS A 46 11.99 -19.25 9.47
CA LYS A 46 12.79 -18.67 10.57
C LYS A 46 13.11 -17.19 10.34
N ILE A 47 12.79 -16.65 9.16
CA ILE A 47 12.98 -15.23 8.90
C ILE A 47 11.93 -14.47 9.72
N ILE A 48 12.41 -13.64 10.65
CA ILE A 48 11.57 -12.77 11.45
C ILE A 48 11.34 -11.50 10.65
N THR A 49 10.08 -11.14 10.44
CA THR A 49 9.71 -9.90 9.76
C THR A 49 8.71 -9.11 10.59
N ASN A 50 8.90 -7.80 10.62
CA ASN A 50 7.90 -6.89 11.17
C ASN A 50 6.77 -6.74 10.14
N VAL A 51 5.61 -7.30 10.48
CA VAL A 51 4.36 -7.06 9.79
C VAL A 51 3.45 -6.23 10.69
N PRO A 52 2.72 -5.26 10.13
CA PRO A 52 1.85 -4.40 10.91
C PRO A 52 0.75 -5.25 11.55
N THR A 53 0.33 -4.86 12.75
CA THR A 53 -0.78 -5.55 13.42
C THR A 53 -2.09 -5.29 12.67
N LEU A 54 -3.10 -6.15 12.85
CA LEU A 54 -4.42 -5.91 12.26
C LEU A 54 -5.02 -4.57 12.72
N ASN A 55 -4.78 -4.19 13.98
CA ASN A 55 -5.24 -2.92 14.53
C ASN A 55 -4.56 -1.73 13.85
N GLU A 56 -3.23 -1.76 13.73
CA GLU A 56 -2.45 -0.73 13.04
C GLU A 56 -2.87 -0.59 11.57
N SER A 57 -3.00 -1.72 10.87
CA SER A 57 -3.43 -1.76 9.48
C SER A 57 -4.84 -1.15 9.30
N SER A 58 -5.74 -1.41 10.26
CA SER A 58 -7.07 -0.80 10.27
C SER A 58 -7.02 0.70 10.50
N MET A 59 -6.23 1.18 11.46
CA MET A 59 -6.07 2.61 11.75
C MET A 59 -5.50 3.36 10.54
N VAL A 60 -4.46 2.82 9.91
CA VAL A 60 -3.87 3.40 8.69
C VAL A 60 -4.90 3.41 7.56
N GLY A 61 -5.65 2.31 7.37
CA GLY A 61 -6.71 2.25 6.36
C GLY A 61 -7.82 3.28 6.58
N GLN A 62 -8.23 3.50 7.83
CA GLN A 62 -9.21 4.53 8.18
C GLN A 62 -8.66 5.94 7.92
N MET A 63 -7.41 6.20 8.27
CA MET A 63 -6.75 7.49 8.01
C MET A 63 -6.67 7.79 6.51
N LEU A 64 -6.27 6.81 5.69
CA LEU A 64 -6.23 6.97 4.23
C LEU A 64 -7.63 7.22 3.65
N SER A 65 -8.64 6.47 4.12
CA SER A 65 -10.03 6.68 3.71
C SER A 65 -10.54 8.09 4.06
N LEU A 66 -10.17 8.62 5.23
CA LEU A 66 -10.50 9.99 5.63
C LEU A 66 -9.84 11.02 4.71
N LEU A 67 -8.59 10.81 4.32
CA LEU A 67 -7.89 11.69 3.38
C LEU A 67 -8.56 11.68 1.99
N ASP A 68 -8.91 10.50 1.48
CA ASP A 68 -9.60 10.37 0.19
C ASP A 68 -10.95 11.12 0.21
N ASN A 69 -11.71 10.97 1.29
CA ASN A 69 -12.97 11.69 1.48
C ASN A 69 -12.77 13.21 1.55
N LEU A 70 -11.71 13.67 2.22
CA LEU A 70 -11.39 15.10 2.30
C LEU A 70 -11.00 15.68 0.94
N ILE A 71 -10.21 14.94 0.16
CA ILE A 71 -9.82 15.32 -1.21
C ILE A 71 -11.08 15.41 -2.08
N ALA A 72 -11.94 14.40 -2.04
CA ALA A 72 -13.20 14.38 -2.81
C ALA A 72 -14.12 15.56 -2.45
N ALA A 73 -14.30 15.84 -1.16
CA ALA A 73 -15.10 16.97 -0.69
C ALA A 73 -14.52 18.31 -1.16
N THR A 74 -13.20 18.46 -1.11
CA THR A 74 -12.50 19.68 -1.57
C THR A 74 -12.66 19.86 -3.07
N GLN A 75 -12.51 18.79 -3.85
CA GLN A 75 -12.70 18.83 -5.31
C GLN A 75 -14.14 19.20 -5.69
N SER A 76 -15.13 18.63 -5.01
CA SER A 76 -16.54 18.98 -5.22
C SER A 76 -16.82 20.46 -4.93
N ARG A 77 -16.24 21.00 -3.86
CA ARG A 77 -16.36 22.42 -3.51
C ARG A 77 -15.69 23.31 -4.57
N LEU A 78 -14.50 22.94 -5.03
CA LEU A 78 -13.79 23.67 -6.08
C LEU A 78 -14.64 23.77 -7.35
N SER A 79 -15.15 22.64 -7.84
CA SER A 79 -16.00 22.61 -9.04
C SER A 79 -17.28 23.42 -8.88
N SER A 80 -17.88 23.44 -7.68
CA SER A 80 -19.05 24.27 -7.39
C SER A 80 -18.74 25.76 -7.45
N LEU A 81 -17.58 26.19 -6.92
CA LEU A 81 -17.14 27.57 -6.98
C LEU A 81 -16.77 28.01 -8.39
N GLU A 82 -16.17 27.13 -9.19
CA GLU A 82 -15.88 27.39 -10.60
C GLU A 82 -17.17 27.59 -11.41
N LEU A 83 -18.18 26.76 -11.18
CA LEU A 83 -19.49 26.90 -11.82
C LEU A 83 -20.17 28.21 -11.42
N LEU A 84 -20.17 28.54 -10.13
CA LEU A 84 -20.73 29.79 -9.62
C LEU A 84 -20.01 31.00 -10.23
N LYS A 85 -18.68 31.00 -10.24
CA LYS A 85 -17.88 32.05 -10.87
C LYS A 85 -18.26 32.22 -12.34
N LYS A 86 -18.42 31.13 -13.08
CA LYS A 86 -18.83 31.16 -14.49
C LYS A 86 -20.21 31.79 -14.67
N SER A 87 -21.19 31.40 -13.85
CA SER A 87 -22.54 31.97 -13.88
C SER A 87 -22.53 33.46 -13.62
N LEU A 88 -21.84 33.90 -12.56
CA LEU A 88 -21.77 35.32 -12.19
C LEU A 88 -21.10 36.18 -13.27
N LEU A 89 -20.05 35.66 -13.91
CA LEU A 89 -19.42 36.36 -15.04
C LEU A 89 -20.34 36.42 -16.25
N GLN A 90 -21.11 35.35 -16.52
CA GLN A 90 -22.07 35.36 -17.61
C GLN A 90 -23.17 36.41 -17.37
N ASP A 91 -23.68 36.51 -16.14
CA ASP A 91 -24.69 37.51 -15.76
C ASP A 91 -24.17 38.96 -15.81
N LEU A 92 -22.85 39.16 -15.75
CA LEU A 92 -22.23 40.49 -15.74
C LEU A 92 -21.94 41.05 -17.14
N PHE A 93 -21.83 40.19 -18.15
CA PHE A 93 -21.49 40.56 -19.53
C PHE A 93 -22.62 40.28 -20.55
N ILE A 94 -23.81 39.93 -20.08
CA ILE A 94 -25.08 39.94 -20.82
C ILE A 94 -25.80 41.26 -20.50
#